data_AF-E9HZZ3-F1
#
_entry.id   AF-E9HZZ3-F1
#
_cell.length_a   1.000
_cell.length_b   1.000
_cell.length_c   1.000
_cell.angle_alpha   90.00
_cell.angle_beta   90.00
_cell.angle_gamma   90.00
#
_symmetry.space_group_name_H-M   'P 1'
#
loop_
_entity.id
_entity.type
_entity.pdbx_description
1 polymer ?
#
loop_
_entity_poly.entity_id
_entity_poly.type
_entity_poly.pdbx_seq_one_letter_code
_entity_poly.pdbx_strand_id
1 'polypeptide(L)'
;MVSLKNLSIFAKCKMVRLYVRKTERCMYPDGYILKAVKKVVAEKQKVCDVSKATSIPKRSLLRYVKNILAAGIQDEAEATTIIGGYQKPRKVFSSEQEKQS
;
A
#
# COMPACT_ATOMS: atom_id res chain seq x y z
N MET A 1 33.41 2.02 46.29
CA MET A 1 33.54 1.00 45.21
C MET A 1 32.15 0.43 44.94
N VAL A 2 31.51 0.78 43.83
CA VAL A 2 30.15 0.32 43.51
C VAL A 2 30.22 -1.11 42.95
N SER A 3 29.46 -2.02 43.55
CA SER A 3 29.43 -3.45 43.22
C SER A 3 29.00 -3.70 41.77
N LEU A 4 29.86 -4.35 40.99
CA LEU A 4 29.65 -4.74 39.58
C LEU A 4 28.46 -5.69 39.36
N LYS A 5 27.88 -6.25 40.44
CA LYS A 5 26.75 -7.19 40.37
C LYS A 5 25.43 -6.52 39.95
N ASN A 6 25.29 -5.21 40.20
CA ASN A 6 24.06 -4.46 39.90
C ASN A 6 23.96 -3.98 38.45
N LEU A 7 25.05 -4.04 37.67
CA LEU A 7 25.05 -3.69 36.24
C LEU A 7 24.39 -4.77 35.37
N SER A 8 24.32 -6.01 35.86
CA SER A 8 23.78 -7.15 35.11
C SER A 8 22.25 -7.15 34.96
N ILE A 9 21.54 -6.42 35.83
CA ILE A 9 20.07 -6.31 35.78
C ILE A 9 19.66 -5.23 34.78
N PHE A 10 20.43 -4.12 34.67
CA PHE A 10 20.12 -3.01 33.76
C PHE A 10 20.35 -3.34 32.28
N ALA A 11 21.23 -4.30 31.98
CA ALA A 11 21.47 -4.76 30.61
C ALA A 11 20.40 -5.75 30.10
N LYS A 12 19.53 -6.27 30.98
CA LYS A 12 18.73 -7.47 30.69
C LYS A 12 17.39 -7.23 30.00
N CYS A 13 16.84 -6.01 29.98
CA CYS A 13 15.54 -5.76 29.35
C CYS A 13 15.43 -4.34 28.77
N LYS A 14 16.25 -3.99 27.77
CA LYS A 14 15.83 -2.99 26.77
C LYS A 14 15.10 -3.70 25.63
N MET A 15 14.01 -4.42 25.96
CA MET A 15 13.01 -4.81 24.96
C MET A 15 12.21 -3.56 24.58
N VAL A 16 12.88 -2.62 23.90
CA VAL A 16 12.19 -1.57 23.17
C VAL A 16 11.43 -2.31 22.07
N ARG A 17 10.10 -2.33 22.14
CA ARG A 17 9.27 -2.84 21.04
C ARG A 17 9.65 -2.04 19.80
N LEU A 18 10.44 -2.63 18.91
CA LEU A 18 10.71 -2.07 17.59
C LEU A 18 9.37 -2.03 16.86
N TYR A 19 8.81 -0.83 16.75
CA TYR A 19 7.55 -0.63 16.04
C TYR A 19 7.80 -0.80 14.55
N VAL A 20 7.54 -2.00 14.04
CA VAL A 20 7.52 -2.27 12.61
C VAL A 20 6.14 -1.91 12.09
N ARG A 21 6.06 -0.94 11.17
CA ARG A 21 4.79 -0.53 10.55
C ARG A 21 4.20 -1.72 9.79
N LYS A 22 2.88 -1.80 9.73
CA LYS A 22 2.20 -2.86 8.93
C LYS A 22 2.65 -2.85 7.46
N THR A 23 3.00 -1.66 6.95
CA THR A 23 3.54 -1.47 5.60
C THR A 23 4.90 -2.12 5.41
N GLU A 24 5.73 -2.21 6.43
CA GLU A 24 7.09 -2.79 6.36
C GLU A 24 7.07 -4.31 6.55
N ARG A 25 5.95 -4.87 7.03
CA ARG A 25 5.79 -6.33 7.19
C ARG A 25 5.41 -6.97 5.86
N CYS A 26 6.17 -7.99 5.45
CA CYS A 26 5.82 -8.88 4.35
C CYS A 26 5.59 -8.16 3.00
N MET A 27 6.41 -7.13 2.70
CA MET A 27 6.42 -6.56 1.36
C MET A 27 7.15 -7.51 0.40
N TYR A 28 6.47 -7.90 -0.66
CA TYR A 28 7.13 -8.48 -1.82
C TYR A 28 7.79 -7.36 -2.61
N PRO A 29 9.03 -7.55 -3.11
CA PRO A 29 9.65 -6.55 -3.96
C PRO A 29 8.83 -6.35 -5.23
N ASP A 30 8.73 -5.11 -5.71
CA ASP A 30 7.83 -4.75 -6.82
C ASP A 30 8.11 -5.55 -8.09
N GLY A 31 9.39 -5.76 -8.44
CA GLY A 31 9.78 -6.59 -9.59
C GLY A 31 9.27 -8.03 -9.49
N TYR A 32 9.16 -8.58 -8.28
CA TYR A 32 8.62 -9.92 -8.05
C TYR A 32 7.10 -9.95 -8.24
N ILE A 33 6.40 -8.93 -7.76
CA ILE A 33 4.95 -8.76 -7.97
C ILE A 33 4.66 -8.62 -9.46
N LEU A 34 5.39 -7.76 -10.17
CA LEU A 34 5.21 -7.51 -11.60
C LEU A 34 5.42 -8.79 -12.42
N LYS A 35 6.46 -9.59 -12.11
CA LYS A 35 6.69 -10.88 -12.76
C LYS A 35 5.53 -11.85 -12.54
N ALA A 36 4.99 -11.93 -11.33
CA ALA A 36 3.84 -12.78 -11.03
C ALA A 36 2.57 -12.32 -11.75
N VAL A 37 2.31 -11.01 -11.80
CA VAL A 37 1.16 -10.44 -12.50
C VAL A 37 1.27 -10.63 -14.01
N LYS A 38 2.46 -10.48 -14.59
CA LYS A 38 2.70 -10.74 -16.02
C LYS A 38 2.34 -12.17 -16.42
N LYS A 39 2.65 -13.16 -15.58
CA LYS A 39 2.25 -14.56 -15.81
C LYS A 39 0.72 -14.75 -15.81
N VAL A 40 0.01 -14.04 -14.94
CA VAL A 40 -1.46 -14.11 -14.88
C VAL A 40 -2.09 -13.41 -16.08
N VAL A 41 -1.62 -12.20 -16.42
CA VAL A 41 -2.26 -11.34 -17.42
C VAL A 41 -1.81 -11.66 -18.84
N ALA A 42 -0.49 -11.66 -19.08
CA ALA A 42 0.08 -11.87 -20.42
C ALA A 42 0.09 -13.35 -20.82
N GLU A 43 0.51 -14.23 -19.92
CA GLU A 43 0.56 -15.68 -20.18
C GLU A 43 -0.78 -16.39 -19.90
N LYS A 44 -1.81 -15.66 -19.44
CA LYS A 44 -3.17 -16.16 -19.11
C LYS A 44 -3.18 -17.37 -18.16
N GLN A 45 -2.17 -17.49 -17.29
CA GLN A 45 -2.10 -18.58 -16.32
C GLN A 45 -3.15 -18.41 -15.21
N LYS A 46 -3.62 -19.54 -14.66
CA LYS A 46 -4.54 -19.53 -13.53
C LYS A 46 -3.87 -18.92 -12.30
N VAL A 47 -4.57 -17.99 -11.65
CA VAL A 47 -4.10 -17.29 -10.44
C VAL A 47 -3.73 -18.27 -9.31
N CYS A 48 -4.45 -19.38 -9.18
CA CYS A 48 -4.17 -20.41 -8.17
C CYS A 48 -2.78 -21.04 -8.37
N ASP A 49 -2.40 -21.30 -9.62
CA ASP A 49 -1.14 -21.98 -9.95
C ASP A 49 0.04 -21.02 -9.77
N VAL A 50 -0.13 -19.77 -10.21
CA VAL A 50 0.87 -18.70 -9.99
C VAL A 50 1.04 -18.41 -8.49
N SER A 51 -0.04 -18.43 -7.72
CA SER A 51 0.02 -18.23 -6.26
C SER A 51 0.85 -19.32 -5.56
N LYS A 52 0.66 -20.59 -5.95
CA LYS A 52 1.47 -21.70 -5.45
C LYS A 52 2.94 -21.57 -5.86
N ALA A 53 3.21 -21.19 -7.11
CA ALA A 53 4.57 -21.08 -7.64
C ALA A 53 5.37 -19.90 -7.07
N THR A 54 4.70 -18.81 -6.68
CA THR A 54 5.35 -17.57 -6.22
C THR A 54 5.27 -17.36 -4.71
N SER A 55 4.64 -18.26 -3.97
CA SER A 55 4.32 -18.08 -2.54
C SER A 55 3.49 -16.82 -2.22
N ILE A 56 3.03 -16.06 -3.22
CA ILE A 56 2.15 -14.90 -3.03
C ILE A 56 0.74 -15.42 -2.77
N PRO A 57 0.06 -15.01 -1.69
CA PRO A 57 -1.31 -15.41 -1.44
C PRO A 57 -2.24 -15.00 -2.58
N LYS A 58 -3.13 -15.92 -2.99
CA LYS A 58 -4.12 -15.70 -4.07
C LYS A 58 -4.86 -14.37 -3.96
N ARG A 59 -5.31 -14.01 -2.75
CA ARG A 59 -6.04 -12.75 -2.49
C ARG A 59 -5.19 -11.52 -2.80
N SER A 60 -3.91 -11.54 -2.43
CA SER A 60 -2.97 -10.46 -2.72
C SER A 60 -2.68 -10.39 -4.22
N LEU A 61 -2.46 -11.54 -4.88
CA LEU A 61 -2.20 -11.59 -6.31
C LEU A 61 -3.36 -11.02 -7.13
N LEU A 62 -4.61 -11.35 -6.79
CA LEU A 62 -5.80 -10.75 -7.41
C LEU A 62 -5.85 -9.24 -7.21
N ARG A 63 -5.48 -8.75 -6.01
CA ARG A 63 -5.42 -7.31 -5.74
C ARG A 63 -4.38 -6.63 -6.62
N TYR A 64 -3.18 -7.20 -6.75
CA TYR A 64 -2.12 -6.65 -7.60
C TYR A 64 -2.53 -6.60 -9.07
N VAL A 65 -3.14 -7.67 -9.59
CA VAL A 65 -3.67 -7.69 -10.96
C VAL A 65 -4.69 -6.57 -11.17
N LYS A 66 -5.66 -6.42 -10.26
CA LYS A 66 -6.67 -5.35 -10.35
C LYS A 66 -6.04 -3.96 -10.31
N ASN A 67 -5.08 -3.73 -9.43
CA ASN A 67 -4.41 -2.44 -9.29
C ASN A 67 -3.60 -2.08 -10.54
N ILE A 68 -2.87 -3.05 -11.13
CA ILE A 68 -2.08 -2.81 -12.34
C ILE A 68 -2.97 -2.60 -13.56
N LEU A 69 -4.09 -3.33 -13.68
CA LEU A 69 -5.07 -3.08 -14.73
C LEU A 69 -5.71 -1.69 -14.57
N ALA A 70 -6.04 -1.29 -13.34
CA ALA A 70 -6.54 0.06 -13.07
C ALA A 70 -5.51 1.15 -13.39
N ALA A 71 -4.21 0.92 -13.11
CA ALA A 71 -3.13 1.83 -13.45
C ALA A 71 -2.90 1.92 -14.97
N GLY A 72 -2.92 0.80 -15.70
CA GLY A 72 -2.82 0.82 -17.17
C GLY A 72 -4.04 1.45 -17.86
N ILE A 73 -5.22 1.42 -17.23
CA ILE A 73 -6.38 2.23 -17.65
C ILE A 73 -6.16 3.71 -17.34
N GLN A 74 -5.41 4.04 -16.27
CA GLN A 74 -5.06 5.41 -15.93
C GLN A 74 -4.01 6.02 -16.86
N ASP A 75 -3.02 5.27 -17.37
CA ASP A 75 -2.06 5.79 -18.37
C ASP A 75 -2.76 6.18 -19.69
N GLU A 76 -3.83 5.49 -20.07
CA GLU A 76 -4.73 5.88 -21.18
C GLU A 76 -5.76 6.95 -20.77
N ALA A 77 -5.96 7.16 -19.47
CA ALA A 77 -6.88 8.14 -18.90
C ALA A 77 -6.16 9.29 -18.16
N GLU A 78 -4.86 9.49 -18.42
CA GLU A 78 -4.05 10.63 -17.95
C GLU A 78 -4.51 11.96 -18.59
N ALA A 79 -5.66 11.99 -19.25
CA ALA A 79 -6.42 13.21 -19.51
C ALA A 79 -7.34 13.63 -18.35
N THR A 80 -7.48 12.85 -17.28
CA THR A 80 -8.33 13.24 -16.14
C THR A 80 -7.70 12.95 -14.79
N THR A 81 -6.99 13.95 -14.30
CA THR A 81 -6.64 14.21 -12.91
C THR A 81 -7.85 14.03 -11.98
N ILE A 82 -8.01 12.83 -11.40
CA ILE A 82 -8.89 12.65 -10.24
C ILE A 82 -8.07 13.02 -9.00
N ILE A 83 -7.99 14.33 -8.76
CA ILE A 83 -7.65 14.91 -7.47
C ILE A 83 -8.71 14.41 -6.48
N GLY A 84 -8.30 13.65 -5.47
CA GLY A 84 -9.16 13.21 -4.38
C GLY A 84 -9.72 14.42 -3.62
N GLY A 85 -10.88 14.90 -4.06
CA GLY A 85 -11.61 16.03 -3.51
C GLY A 85 -13.07 15.96 -3.94
N TYR A 86 -13.93 16.70 -3.24
CA TYR A 86 -15.34 16.78 -3.60
C TYR A 86 -15.47 17.25 -5.07
N GLN A 87 -16.18 16.47 -5.88
CA GLN A 87 -16.38 16.73 -7.32
C GLN A 87 -17.03 18.09 -7.60
N LYS A 88 -17.67 18.69 -6.60
CA LYS A 88 -18.19 20.06 -6.64
C LYS A 88 -17.61 20.85 -5.46
N PRO A 89 -17.17 22.10 -5.67
CA PRO A 89 -16.90 22.99 -4.54
C PRO A 89 -18.21 23.13 -3.74
N ARG A 90 -18.13 22.93 -2.42
CA ARG A 90 -19.26 23.23 -1.54
C ARG A 90 -19.50 24.74 -1.60
N LYS A 91 -20.57 25.16 -2.28
CA LYS A 91 -21.09 26.53 -2.13
C LYS A 91 -21.63 26.66 -0.72
N VAL A 92 -20.87 27.33 0.14
CA VAL A 92 -21.28 27.63 1.53
C VAL A 92 -22.26 28.79 1.55
N PHE A 93 -22.14 29.72 0.60
CA PHE A 93 -23.00 30.88 0.47
C PHE A 93 -23.76 30.86 -0.85
N SER A 94 -24.99 31.39 -0.83
CA SER A 94 -25.73 31.66 -2.06
C SER A 94 -25.13 32.89 -2.76
N SER A 95 -25.29 32.98 -4.07
CA SER A 95 -24.81 34.12 -4.86
C SER A 95 -25.44 35.46 -4.45
N GLU A 96 -26.53 35.44 -3.69
CA GLU A 96 -27.14 36.64 -3.13
C GLU A 96 -26.42 37.13 -1.87
N GLN A 97 -25.88 36.22 -1.06
CA GLN A 97 -25.12 36.57 0.15
C GLN A 97 -23.75 37.17 -0.18
N GLU A 98 -23.11 36.76 -1.27
CA GLU A 98 -21.82 37.32 -1.72
C GLU A 98 -21.94 38.74 -2.29
N LYS A 99 -23.14 39.19 -2.68
CA LYS A 99 -23.36 40.54 -3.23
C LYS A 99 -23.64 41.60 -2.18
N GLN A 100 -23.84 41.19 -0.93
CA GLN A 100 -24.18 42.08 0.19
C GLN A 100 -22.98 42.42 1.08
N SER A 101 -21.76 42.03 0.70
CA SER A 101 -20.50 42.42 1.37
C SER A 101 -19.78 43.55 0.64
#